data_AF-A0A0A6CTK5-F1
#
_entry.id   AF-A0A0A6CTK5-F1
#
_cell.length_a   1.000
_cell.length_b   1.000
_cell.length_c   1.000
_cell.angle_alpha   90.00
_cell.angle_beta   90.00
_cell.angle_gamma   90.00
#
_symmetry.space_group_name_H-M   'P 1'
#
loop_
_entity.id
_entity.type
_entity.pdbx_description
1 polymer ?
#
loop_
_entity_poly.entity_id
_entity_poly.type
_entity_poly.pdbx_seq_one_letter_code
_entity_poly.pdbx_strand_id
1 'polypeptide(L)' 'PAAVRAVGSACGANPIAILIPCHRALRTDGTLGGYAYGLDRKRALLAKEAPREPALSPAHSGDPRPSTS' A
#
# COMPACT_ATOMS: atom_id res chain seq x y z
N PRO A 1 -14.13 9.19 16.22
CA PRO A 1 -12.70 9.51 16.49
C PRO A 1 -11.96 8.62 17.54
N ALA A 2 -12.63 7.68 18.23
CA ALA A 2 -11.95 6.73 19.15
C ALA A 2 -11.28 5.56 18.40
N ALA A 3 -11.96 5.00 17.40
CA ALA A 3 -11.49 3.86 16.64
C ALA A 3 -10.15 4.12 15.91
N VAL A 4 -9.96 5.30 15.34
CA VAL A 4 -8.71 5.67 14.64
C VAL A 4 -7.50 5.67 15.58
N ARG A 5 -7.68 6.15 16.82
CA ARG A 5 -6.62 6.14 17.84
C ARG A 5 -6.30 4.71 18.31
N ALA A 6 -7.34 3.89 18.51
CA ALA A 6 -7.17 2.48 18.88
C ALA A 6 -6.41 1.68 17.80
N VAL A 7 -6.74 1.91 16.52
CA VAL A 7 -6.04 1.29 15.38
C VAL A 7 -4.58 1.72 15.33
N GLY A 8 -4.29 3.02 15.52
CA GLY A 8 -2.91 3.52 15.56
C GLY A 8 -2.07 2.87 16.66
N SER A 9 -2.62 2.73 17.87
CA SER A 9 -1.95 2.06 18.99
C SER A 9 -1.74 0.56 18.72
N ALA A 10 -2.75 -0.13 18.17
CA ALA A 10 -2.64 -1.55 17.82
C ALA A 10 -1.59 -1.80 16.71
N CYS A 11 -1.49 -0.91 15.72
CA CYS A 11 -0.44 -0.97 14.70
C CYS A 11 0.96 -0.69 15.29
N GLY A 12 1.07 0.23 16.24
CA GLY A 12 2.34 0.56 16.91
C GLY A 12 2.82 -0.51 17.90
N ALA A 13 1.90 -1.22 18.54
CA ALA A 13 2.20 -2.31 19.49
C ALA A 13 2.47 -3.65 18.82
N ASN A 14 2.60 -3.70 17.50
CA ASN A 14 2.70 -4.95 16.75
C ASN A 14 4.13 -5.48 16.67
N PRO A 15 4.46 -6.59 17.35
CA PRO A 15 5.81 -7.16 17.35
C PRO A 15 6.16 -7.92 16.05
N ILE A 16 5.18 -8.12 15.15
CA ILE A 16 5.33 -8.85 13.88
C ILE A 16 4.99 -7.93 12.69
N ALA A 17 5.67 -6.78 12.60
CA ALA A 17 5.36 -5.76 11.60
C ALA A 17 5.65 -6.11 10.14
N ILE A 18 6.20 -7.30 9.87
CA ILE A 18 6.36 -7.84 8.51
C ILE A 18 5.12 -8.63 8.07
N LEU A 19 4.48 -9.38 8.98
CA LEU A 19 3.29 -10.18 8.66
C LEU A 19 2.02 -9.32 8.64
N ILE A 20 1.95 -8.33 9.51
CA ILE A 20 0.84 -7.38 9.56
C ILE A 20 1.32 -6.08 8.90
N PRO A 21 0.69 -5.62 7.79
CA PRO A 21 1.17 -4.52 6.97
C PRO A 21 0.88 -3.15 7.60
N CYS A 22 1.28 -2.95 8.85
CA CYS A 22 1.12 -1.71 9.61
C CYS A 22 1.91 -0.53 9.00
N HIS A 23 2.88 -0.80 8.12
CA HIS A 23 3.53 0.23 7.30
C HIS A 23 2.58 0.86 6.26
N ARG A 24 1.44 0.22 5.93
CA ARG A 24 0.40 0.79 5.05
C ARG A 24 -0.56 1.75 5.75
N ALA A 25 -0.56 1.80 7.08
CA ALA A 25 -1.42 2.71 7.83
C ALA A 25 -0.89 4.16 7.72
N LEU A 26 -1.65 5.04 7.07
CA LEU A 26 -1.36 6.46 6.90
C LEU A 26 -2.25 7.31 7.82
N ARG A 27 -1.83 8.56 8.06
CA ARG A 27 -2.70 9.55 8.67
C ARG A 27 -3.79 9.96 7.69
N THR A 28 -4.84 10.60 8.19
CA THR A 28 -5.98 11.07 7.37
C THR A 28 -5.58 12.10 6.32
N ASP A 29 -4.46 12.79 6.53
CA ASP A 29 -3.84 13.74 5.60
C ASP A 29 -2.90 13.08 4.58
N GLY A 30 -2.80 11.74 4.57
CA GLY A 30 -1.92 10.96 3.70
C GLY A 30 -0.46 10.93 4.15
N THR A 31 -0.11 11.60 5.25
CA THR A 31 1.27 11.60 5.76
C THR A 31 1.61 10.32 6.54
N LEU A 32 2.90 10.05 6.69
CA LEU A 32 3.38 8.89 7.45
C LEU A 32 3.15 9.13 8.95
N GLY A 33 2.24 8.34 9.53
CA GLY A 33 2.15 8.18 10.99
C GLY A 33 3.31 7.34 11.53
N GLY A 34 3.50 7.39 12.86
CA GLY A 34 4.55 6.67 13.58
C GLY A 34 4.60 5.17 13.25
N TYR A 35 5.79 4.59 13.39
CA TYR A 35 6.06 3.19 13.10
C TYR A 35 7.05 2.64 14.10
N ALA A 36 6.77 1.44 14.65
CA ALA A 36 7.56 0.84 15.72
C ALA A 36 9.05 0.67 15.38
N TYR A 37 9.37 0.46 14.10
CA TYR A 37 10.75 0.25 13.62
C TYR A 37 11.33 1.48 12.91
N GLY A 38 10.71 2.65 13.07
CA GLY A 38 11.17 3.91 12.49
C GLY A 38 10.63 4.18 11.08
N LEU A 39 10.50 5.47 10.75
CA LEU A 39 9.88 5.91 9.49
C LEU A 39 10.66 5.51 8.24
N ASP A 40 11.99 5.38 8.33
CA ASP A 40 12.82 4.99 7.19
C ASP A 40 12.49 3.57 6.69
N ARG A 41 12.26 2.65 7.62
CA ARG A 41 11.82 1.28 7.28
C ARG A 41 10.43 1.27 6.68
N LYS A 42 9.50 2.07 7.23
CA LYS A 42 8.15 2.24 6.68
C LYS A 42 8.19 2.76 5.24
N ARG A 43 9.02 3.77 4.96
CA ARG A 43 9.25 4.30 3.60
C ARG A 43 9.82 3.24 2.67
N ALA A 44 10.84 2.49 3.11
CA ALA A 44 11.46 1.44 2.31
C ALA A 44 10.49 0.30 1.96
N LEU A 45 9.62 -0.10 2.90
CA LEU A 45 8.59 -1.12 2.66
C LEU A 45 7.53 -0.62 1.68
N LEU A 46 7.03 0.61 1.85
CA LEU A 46 6.09 1.22 0.91
C LEU A 46 6.67 1.36 -0.50
N ALA A 47 7.95 1.73 -0.62
CA ALA A 47 8.63 1.81 -1.91
C ALA A 47 8.79 0.44 -2.58
N LYS A 48 8.97 -0.63 -1.81
CA LYS A 48 9.04 -2.01 -2.34
C LYS A 48 7.68 -2.55 -2.78
N GLU A 49 6.61 -2.11 -2.13
CA GLU A 49 5.23 -2.47 -2.48
C GLU A 49 4.63 -1.59 -3.57
N ALA A 50 5.28 -0.47 -3.91
CA ALA A 50 4.87 0.36 -5.02
C ALA A 50 4.75 -0.54 -6.26
N PRO A 51 3.67 -0.40 -7.06
CA PRO A 51 3.51 -1.17 -8.27
C PRO A 51 4.79 -1.02 -9.09
N ARG A 52 5.52 -2.12 -9.29
CA ARG A 52 6.42 -2.17 -10.43
C ARG A 52 5.52 -1.95 -11.61
N GLU A 53 5.79 -0.88 -12.37
CA GLU A 53 5.08 -0.62 -13.61
C GLU A 53 4.94 -1.95 -14.34
N PRO A 54 3.70 -2.44 -14.57
CA PRO A 54 3.53 -3.71 -15.25
C PRO A 54 4.27 -3.52 -16.56
N ALA A 55 5.31 -4.33 -16.79
CA ALA A 55 6.01 -4.32 -18.06
C ALA A 55 4.92 -4.49 -19.11
N LEU A 56 4.59 -3.41 -19.81
CA LEU A 56 3.50 -3.39 -20.77
C LEU A 56 3.87 -4.46 -21.78
N SER A 57 3.25 -5.64 -21.66
CA SER A 57 3.37 -6.66 -22.68
C SER A 57 2.71 -6.04 -23.91
N PRO A 58 3.40 -5.92 -25.05
CA PRO A 58 2.81 -5.29 -26.22
C PRO A 58 1.51 -6.04 -26.54
N ALA A 59 0.42 -5.28 -26.59
CA ALA A 59 -0.93 -5.78 -26.71
C ALA A 59 -1.03 -6.83 -27.83
N HIS A 60 -1.78 -7.90 -27.59
CA HIS A 60 -2.31 -8.74 -28.64
C HIS A 60 -3.16 -7.85 -29.56
N SER A 61 -2.53 -7.32 -30.59
CA SER A 61 -3.15 -6.53 -31.63
C SER A 61 -3.89 -7.50 -32.56
N GLY A 62 -5.16 -7.79 -32.25
CA GLY A 62 -5.92 -8.73 -33.08
C GLY A 62 -7.32 -9.04 -32.59
N ASP A 63 -8.12 -8.05 -32.17
CA ASP A 63 -9.54 -8.29 -31.88
C ASP A 63 -10.43 -7.34 -32.71
N PRO A 64 -10.93 -7.78 -33.88
CA PRO A 64 -11.88 -6.99 -34.68
C PRO A 64 -13.27 -7.11 -34.05
N ARG A 65 -13.75 -6.05 -33.40
CA ARG A 65 -15.14 -6.02 -32.91
C ARG A 65 -16.11 -6.05 -34.10
N PRO A 66 -17.15 -6.91 -34.10
CA PRO A 66 -18.16 -6.88 -35.14
C PRO A 66 -19.04 -5.64 -35.03
N SER A 67 -19.26 -4.98 -36.17
CA SER A 67 -20.28 -3.96 -36.36
C SER A 67 -21.67 -4.57 -36.21
N THR A 68 -22.47 -4.07 -35.28
CA THR A 68 -23.91 -4.31 -35.27
C THR A 68 -24.63 -3.00 -35.54
N SER A 69 -25.55 -3.10 -36.51
CA SER A 69 -26.34 -2.12 -37.26
C SER A 69 -26.89 -0.89 -36.53
#